data_AF-A0A8T0VWE9-F1
#
_entry.id   AF-A0A8T0VWE9-F1
#
_cell.length_a   1.000
_cell.length_b   1.000
_cell.length_c   1.000
_cell.angle_alpha   90.00
_cell.angle_beta   90.00
_cell.angle_gamma   90.00
#
_symmetry.space_group_name_H-M   'P 1'
#
loop_
_entity.id
_entity.type
_entity.pdbx_description
1 polymer ?
#
loop_
_entity_poly.entity_id
_entity_poly.type
_entity_poly.pdbx_seq_one_letter_code
_entity_poly.pdbx_strand_id
1 'polypeptide(L)'
;MTVDNLSRRGVIKPLECQFCLDHESVNHLFFECVVAQYIWKLFHSFSGVMISSYLDLASKWPCEKKFALTNSISAGILWGLWLTRNDFVFNHQAWKSMKTVIRRIWLIMVDWKPMYQGDLAQGMDRWRSFLEEALKMPLALGC
;
A
#
# COMPACT_ATOMS: atom_id res chain seq x y z
N MET A 1 0.01 -6.87 11.39
CA MET A 1 0.05 -8.15 12.15
C MET A 1 0.30 -9.29 11.16
N THR A 2 1.55 -9.73 11.04
CA THR A 2 1.99 -10.80 10.12
C THR A 2 1.73 -12.18 10.70
N VAL A 3 1.91 -13.24 9.90
CA VAL A 3 1.72 -14.63 10.32
C VAL A 3 2.51 -14.94 11.60
N ASP A 4 3.77 -14.52 11.71
CA ASP A 4 4.60 -14.73 12.90
C ASP A 4 4.03 -14.10 14.18
N ASN A 5 3.41 -12.92 14.05
CA ASN A 5 2.79 -12.22 15.17
C ASN A 5 1.45 -12.84 15.59
N LEU A 6 0.77 -13.50 14.64
CA LEU A 6 -0.51 -14.18 14.88
C LEU A 6 -0.30 -15.58 15.46
N SER A 7 0.70 -16.31 14.97
CA SER A 7 1.14 -17.59 15.52
C SER A 7 1.51 -17.48 17.00
N ARG A 8 2.29 -16.44 17.37
CA ARG A 8 2.60 -16.11 18.78
C ARG A 8 1.37 -15.81 19.64
N ARG A 9 0.23 -15.49 19.04
CA ARG A 9 -1.06 -15.23 19.71
C ARG A 9 -2.05 -16.39 19.61
N GLY A 10 -1.60 -17.57 19.16
CA GLY A 10 -2.44 -18.77 19.01
C GLY A 10 -3.37 -18.74 17.80
N VAL A 11 -3.22 -17.78 16.88
CA VAL A 11 -4.04 -17.68 15.66
C VAL A 11 -3.31 -18.36 14.50
N ILE A 12 -3.76 -19.56 14.16
CA ILE A 12 -3.23 -20.34 13.03
C ILE A 12 -3.68 -19.69 11.72
N LYS A 13 -2.72 -19.41 10.84
CA LYS A 13 -2.94 -18.82 9.52
C LYS A 13 -2.02 -19.45 8.48
N PRO A 14 -2.37 -19.31 7.18
CA PRO A 14 -1.46 -19.68 6.10
C PRO A 14 -0.11 -18.99 6.28
N LEU A 15 0.98 -19.73 6.06
CA LEU A 15 2.33 -19.17 6.03
C LEU A 15 2.56 -18.35 4.75
N GLU A 16 1.73 -18.57 3.76
CA GLU A 16 1.78 -17.98 2.44
C GLU A 16 1.10 -16.60 2.41
N CYS A 17 1.69 -15.69 1.63
CA CYS A 17 1.14 -14.38 1.34
C CYS A 17 -0.15 -14.55 0.54
N GLN A 18 -1.23 -13.97 1.02
CA GLN A 18 -2.53 -14.07 0.36
C GLN A 18 -2.63 -13.29 -0.97
N PHE A 19 -1.55 -12.64 -1.38
CA PHE A 19 -1.45 -11.95 -2.67
C PHE A 19 -0.75 -12.78 -3.75
N CYS A 20 0.34 -13.47 -3.41
CA CYS A 20 1.18 -14.16 -4.40
C CYS A 20 1.60 -15.58 -4.03
N LEU A 21 1.14 -16.09 -2.87
CA LEU A 21 1.39 -17.45 -2.37
C LEU A 21 2.85 -17.76 -1.96
N ASP A 22 3.77 -16.79 -2.05
CA ASP A 22 5.11 -16.92 -1.46
C ASP A 22 5.08 -16.85 0.07
N HIS A 23 6.17 -17.20 0.75
CA HIS A 23 6.28 -17.09 2.21
C HIS A 23 6.04 -15.64 2.70
N GLU A 24 5.05 -15.45 3.56
CA GLU A 24 4.70 -14.12 4.06
C GLU A 24 5.62 -13.68 5.21
N SER A 25 6.26 -12.53 5.03
CA SER A 25 6.94 -11.78 6.09
C SER A 25 6.45 -10.33 6.09
N VAL A 26 6.85 -9.53 7.09
CA VAL A 26 6.56 -8.08 7.11
C VAL A 26 7.14 -7.41 5.87
N ASN A 27 8.40 -7.70 5.55
CA ASN A 27 9.10 -7.12 4.41
C ASN A 27 8.46 -7.56 3.09
N HIS A 28 8.10 -8.85 2.99
CA HIS A 28 7.43 -9.35 1.82
C HIS A 28 6.08 -8.67 1.59
N LEU A 29 5.21 -8.64 2.61
CA LEU A 29 3.89 -8.04 2.52
C LEU A 29 3.91 -6.58 2.06
N PHE A 30 4.90 -5.82 2.54
CA PHE A 30 4.95 -4.37 2.32
C PHE A 30 5.87 -3.90 1.20
N PHE A 31 6.85 -4.70 0.76
CA PHE A 31 7.87 -4.24 -0.19
C PHE A 31 8.24 -5.26 -1.28
N GLU A 32 8.28 -6.55 -0.99
CA GLU A 32 8.80 -7.55 -1.94
C GLU A 32 7.71 -8.27 -2.73
N CYS A 33 6.50 -8.38 -2.17
CA CYS A 33 5.36 -8.98 -2.83
C CYS A 33 5.09 -8.26 -4.16
N VAL A 34 4.79 -9.02 -5.23
CA VAL A 34 4.48 -8.47 -6.56
C VAL A 34 3.38 -7.39 -6.51
N VAL A 35 2.40 -7.55 -5.61
CA VAL A 35 1.34 -6.55 -5.40
C VAL A 35 1.90 -5.28 -4.78
N ALA A 36 2.70 -5.39 -3.72
CA ALA A 36 3.33 -4.25 -3.09
C ALA A 36 4.30 -3.53 -4.05
N GLN A 37 5.12 -4.27 -4.79
CA GLN A 37 6.03 -3.72 -5.80
C GLN A 37 5.29 -2.93 -6.87
N TYR A 38 4.15 -3.44 -7.35
CA TYR A 38 3.34 -2.71 -8.32
C TYR A 38 2.82 -1.38 -7.76
N ILE A 39 2.33 -1.37 -6.52
CA ILE A 39 1.88 -0.13 -5.87
C ILE A 39 3.04 0.85 -5.65
N TRP A 40 4.22 0.37 -5.25
CA TRP A 40 5.41 1.22 -5.13
C TRP A 40 5.89 1.78 -6.47
N LYS A 41 5.73 1.03 -7.57
CA LYS A 41 5.98 1.56 -8.93
C LYS A 41 5.03 2.69 -9.26
N LEU A 42 3.73 2.55 -8.97
CA LEU A 42 2.76 3.66 -9.14
C LEU A 42 3.16 4.89 -8.32
N PHE A 43 3.54 4.69 -7.06
CA PHE A 43 4.02 5.77 -6.20
C PHE A 43 5.28 6.44 -6.74
N HIS A 44 6.23 5.65 -7.26
CA HIS A 44 7.44 6.15 -7.88
C HIS A 44 7.13 7.00 -9.13
N SER A 45 6.25 6.52 -10.01
CA SER A 45 5.80 7.26 -11.19
C SER A 45 5.13 8.59 -10.83
N PHE A 46 4.41 8.65 -9.70
CA PHE A 46 3.77 9.88 -9.23
C PHE A 46 4.75 10.86 -8.58
N SER A 47 5.60 10.37 -7.68
CA SER A 47 6.40 11.22 -6.78
C SER A 47 7.85 11.43 -7.23
N GLY A 48 8.36 10.59 -8.13
CA GLY A 48 9.78 10.47 -8.45
C GLY A 48 10.64 9.84 -7.35
N VAL A 49 10.06 9.50 -6.19
CA VAL A 49 10.77 8.94 -5.05
C VAL A 49 10.73 7.42 -5.10
N MET A 50 11.88 6.78 -4.93
CA MET A 50 11.99 5.33 -4.83
C MET A 50 11.88 4.89 -3.37
N ILE A 51 11.01 3.91 -3.11
CA ILE A 51 10.85 3.24 -1.81
C ILE A 51 10.89 1.74 -2.08
N SER A 52 11.94 1.09 -1.60
CA SER A 52 12.21 -0.34 -1.83
C SER A 52 12.27 -1.15 -0.54
N SER A 53 12.37 -0.50 0.62
CA SER A 53 12.48 -1.17 1.90
C SER A 53 11.95 -0.33 3.05
N TYR A 54 11.79 -0.98 4.20
CA TYR A 54 11.46 -0.30 5.45
C TYR A 54 12.51 0.76 5.83
N LEU A 55 13.81 0.47 5.65
CA LEU A 55 14.88 1.42 5.97
C LEU A 55 14.84 2.66 5.05
N ASP A 56 14.56 2.45 3.76
CA ASP A 56 14.40 3.54 2.80
C ASP A 56 13.23 4.45 3.16
N LEU A 57 12.12 3.87 3.63
CA LEU A 57 10.97 4.64 4.09
C LEU A 57 11.27 5.35 5.42
N ALA A 58 11.84 4.63 6.39
CA ALA A 58 12.13 5.15 7.72
C ALA A 58 13.13 6.32 7.68
N SER A 59 14.11 6.30 6.78
CA SER A 59 15.05 7.42 6.60
C SER A 59 14.39 8.74 6.18
N LYS A 60 13.16 8.70 5.64
CA LYS A 60 12.41 9.88 5.18
C LYS A 60 11.42 10.43 6.21
N TRP A 61 11.08 9.66 7.24
CA TRP A 61 10.18 10.08 8.32
C TRP A 61 10.71 11.23 9.20
N PRO A 62 12.00 11.25 9.62
CA PRO A 62 12.53 12.32 10.47
C PRO A 62 12.46 13.73 9.85
N CYS A 63 12.45 13.83 8.52
CA CYS A 63 12.43 15.11 7.81
C CYS A 63 11.01 15.51 7.39
N GLU A 64 10.10 15.63 8.37
CA GLU A 64 8.66 15.83 8.14
C GLU A 64 8.34 16.94 7.14
N LYS A 65 8.96 18.13 7.25
CA LYS A 65 8.63 19.24 6.33
C LYS A 65 8.97 18.95 4.87
N LYS A 66 10.04 18.19 4.60
CA LYS A 66 10.50 17.90 3.23
C LYS A 66 9.73 16.74 2.61
N PHE A 67 9.34 15.75 3.42
CA PHE A 67 8.74 14.51 2.94
C PHE A 67 7.32 14.27 3.45
N ALA A 68 6.64 15.28 4.04
CA ALA A 68 5.31 15.12 4.61
C ALA A 68 4.30 14.46 3.65
N LEU A 69 4.27 14.89 2.38
CA LEU A 69 3.40 14.29 1.37
C LEU A 69 3.79 12.83 1.10
N THR A 70 5.08 12.58 0.83
CA THR A 70 5.63 11.23 0.61
C THR A 70 5.30 10.30 1.78
N ASN A 71 5.48 10.78 3.01
CA ASN A 71 5.26 10.03 4.23
C ASN A 71 3.78 9.72 4.44
N SER A 72 2.90 10.68 4.15
CA SER A 72 1.44 10.53 4.23
C SER A 72 0.91 9.50 3.23
N ILE A 73 1.34 9.61 1.97
CA ILE A 73 0.96 8.66 0.92
C ILE A 73 1.52 7.27 1.22
N SER A 74 2.79 7.17 1.63
CA SER A 74 3.44 5.91 2.00
C SER A 74 2.71 5.22 3.15
N ALA A 75 2.30 5.97 4.18
CA ALA A 75 1.50 5.44 5.27
C ALA A 75 0.14 4.89 4.77
N GLY A 76 -0.51 5.60 3.84
CA GLY A 76 -1.73 5.15 3.18
C GLY A 76 -1.57 3.87 2.37
N ILE A 77 -0.45 3.74 1.65
CA ILE A 77 -0.09 2.53 0.90
C ILE A 77 0.09 1.34 1.84
N LEU A 78 0.91 1.49 2.88
CA LEU A 78 1.14 0.43 3.88
C LEU A 78 -0.17 0.02 4.55
N TRP A 79 -1.01 0.99 4.92
CA TRP A 79 -2.31 0.73 5.53
C TRP A 79 -3.25 0.00 4.57
N GLY A 80 -3.31 0.42 3.31
CA GLY A 80 -4.14 -0.20 2.28
C GLY A 80 -3.74 -1.64 1.96
N LEU A 81 -2.44 -1.92 1.85
CA LEU A 81 -1.91 -3.28 1.71
C LEU A 81 -2.28 -4.14 2.91
N TRP A 82 -2.08 -3.62 4.12
CA TRP A 82 -2.39 -4.34 5.35
C TRP A 82 -3.89 -4.66 5.47
N LEU A 83 -4.78 -3.68 5.22
CA LEU A 83 -6.22 -3.87 5.26
C LEU A 83 -6.68 -4.88 4.22
N THR A 84 -6.19 -4.79 2.98
CA THR A 84 -6.58 -5.71 1.91
C THR A 84 -6.14 -7.14 2.24
N ARG A 85 -4.92 -7.34 2.74
CA ARG A 85 -4.45 -8.65 3.18
C ARG A 85 -5.31 -9.17 4.33
N ASN A 86 -5.65 -8.33 5.30
CA ASN A 86 -6.50 -8.75 6.41
C ASN A 86 -7.91 -9.16 5.97
N ASP A 87 -8.48 -8.48 4.99
CA ASP A 87 -9.78 -8.86 4.42
C ASP A 87 -9.74 -10.30 3.86
N PHE A 88 -8.63 -10.70 3.23
CA PHE A 88 -8.48 -12.06 2.71
C PHE A 88 -8.39 -13.10 3.82
N VAL A 89 -7.63 -12.80 4.88
CA VAL A 89 -7.44 -13.80 5.93
C VAL A 89 -8.58 -13.86 6.95
N PHE A 90 -9.27 -12.75 7.22
CA PHE A 90 -10.26 -12.67 8.29
C PHE A 90 -11.70 -12.49 7.79
N ASN A 91 -11.90 -11.87 6.62
CA ASN A 91 -13.23 -11.54 6.09
C ASN A 91 -13.61 -12.41 4.88
N HIS A 92 -12.89 -13.51 4.65
CA HIS A 92 -13.09 -14.46 3.56
C HIS A 92 -13.22 -13.80 2.17
N GLN A 93 -12.58 -12.65 1.98
CA GLN A 93 -12.56 -11.99 0.68
C GLN A 93 -11.58 -12.72 -0.25
N ALA A 94 -11.95 -12.87 -1.51
CA ALA A 94 -11.07 -13.43 -2.53
C ALA A 94 -10.36 -12.33 -3.31
N TRP A 95 -9.16 -12.62 -3.81
CA TRP A 95 -8.47 -11.75 -4.76
C TRP A 95 -9.32 -11.59 -6.03
N LYS A 96 -9.56 -10.34 -6.44
CA LYS A 96 -10.27 -10.02 -7.69
C LYS A 96 -9.33 -9.45 -8.74
N SER A 97 -8.60 -8.41 -8.37
CA SER A 97 -7.63 -7.74 -9.22
C SER A 97 -6.85 -6.70 -8.43
N MET A 98 -5.74 -6.23 -9.02
CA MET A 98 -4.96 -5.10 -8.52
C MET A 98 -5.80 -3.85 -8.24
N LYS A 99 -6.86 -3.63 -9.03
CA LYS A 99 -7.79 -2.50 -8.85
C LYS A 99 -8.44 -2.48 -7.46
N THR A 100 -8.58 -3.64 -6.82
CA THR A 100 -9.10 -3.74 -5.45
C THR A 100 -8.17 -3.03 -4.46
N VAL A 101 -6.86 -3.28 -4.56
CA VAL A 101 -5.83 -2.67 -3.71
C VAL A 101 -5.72 -1.17 -4.00
N ILE A 102 -5.69 -0.79 -5.28
CA ILE A 102 -5.62 0.62 -5.68
C ILE A 102 -6.84 1.39 -5.15
N ARG A 103 -8.06 0.84 -5.32
CA ARG A 103 -9.29 1.47 -4.83
C ARG A 103 -9.29 1.57 -3.31
N ARG A 104 -8.77 0.57 -2.59
CA ARG A 104 -8.63 0.63 -1.13
C ARG A 104 -7.73 1.79 -0.71
N ILE A 105 -6.57 1.95 -1.36
CA ILE A 105 -5.65 3.06 -1.08
C ILE A 105 -6.33 4.39 -1.40
N TRP A 106 -7.00 4.51 -2.55
CA TRP A 106 -7.74 5.72 -2.91
C TRP A 106 -8.78 6.12 -1.85
N LEU A 107 -9.56 5.16 -1.34
CA LEU A 107 -10.54 5.39 -0.26
C LEU A 107 -9.87 5.88 1.03
N ILE A 108 -8.76 5.27 1.44
CA ILE A 108 -7.99 5.74 2.61
C ILE A 108 -7.55 7.20 2.42
N MET A 109 -7.14 7.59 1.21
CA MET A 109 -6.77 8.98 0.92
C MET A 109 -7.95 9.93 0.95
N VAL A 110 -9.16 9.48 0.60
CA VAL A 110 -10.40 10.26 0.80
C VAL A 110 -10.63 10.48 2.29
N ASP A 111 -10.57 9.42 3.08
CA ASP A 111 -10.86 9.45 4.52
C ASP A 111 -9.83 10.28 5.29
N TRP A 112 -8.57 10.26 4.86
CA TRP A 112 -7.48 10.98 5.52
C TRP A 112 -7.33 12.43 5.04
N LYS A 113 -7.89 12.80 3.88
CA LYS A 113 -7.78 14.17 3.34
C LYS A 113 -8.13 15.27 4.38
N PRO A 114 -9.20 15.16 5.18
CA PRO A 114 -9.54 16.19 6.18
C PRO A 114 -8.47 16.44 7.24
N MET A 115 -7.52 15.51 7.41
CA MET A 115 -6.39 15.65 8.35
C MET A 115 -5.30 16.59 7.80
N TYR A 116 -5.34 16.94 6.52
CA TYR A 116 -4.31 17.72 5.84
C TYR A 116 -4.85 19.08 5.38
N GLN A 117 -3.96 20.07 5.31
CA GLN A 117 -4.27 21.44 4.87
C GLN A 117 -3.23 21.94 3.85
N GLY A 118 -3.57 23.00 3.13
CA GLY A 118 -2.67 23.67 2.18
C GLY A 118 -2.11 22.73 1.11
N ASP A 119 -0.80 22.78 0.90
CA ASP A 119 -0.10 22.02 -0.14
C ASP A 119 -0.20 20.50 0.05
N LEU A 120 -0.31 20.02 1.29
CA LEU A 120 -0.48 18.59 1.56
C LEU A 120 -1.83 18.09 1.07
N ALA A 121 -2.92 18.82 1.34
CA ALA A 121 -4.25 18.46 0.85
C ALA A 121 -4.30 18.45 -0.69
N GLN A 122 -3.65 19.42 -1.34
CA GLN A 122 -3.54 19.45 -2.80
C GLN A 122 -2.70 18.28 -3.34
N GLY A 123 -1.60 17.93 -2.66
CA GLY A 123 -0.79 16.77 -3.02
C GLY A 123 -1.58 15.46 -2.93
N MET A 124 -2.41 15.31 -1.90
CA MET A 124 -3.32 14.17 -1.75
C MET A 124 -4.36 14.12 -2.88
N ASP A 125 -4.90 15.26 -3.31
CA ASP A 125 -5.81 15.34 -4.46
C ASP A 125 -5.16 14.89 -5.76
N ARG A 126 -3.91 15.32 -5.99
CA ARG A 126 -3.13 14.90 -7.17
C ARG A 126 -2.85 13.40 -7.15
N TRP A 127 -2.47 12.85 -6.00
CA TRP A 127 -2.26 11.41 -5.85
C TRP A 127 -3.56 10.62 -6.10
N ARG A 128 -4.69 11.08 -5.57
CA ARG A 128 -6.00 10.44 -5.83
C ARG A 128 -6.37 10.46 -7.31
N SER A 129 -6.18 11.61 -7.97
CA SER A 129 -6.43 11.74 -9.41
C SER A 129 -5.54 10.79 -10.21
N PHE A 130 -4.26 10.66 -9.83
CA PHE A 130 -3.35 9.69 -10.44
C PHE A 130 -3.83 8.24 -10.27
N LEU A 131 -4.29 7.86 -9.09
CA LEU A 131 -4.86 6.53 -8.84
C LEU A 131 -6.16 6.28 -9.62
N GLU A 132 -7.00 7.30 -9.82
CA GLU A 132 -8.21 7.20 -10.64
C GLU A 132 -7.89 6.86 -12.10
N GLU A 133 -6.85 7.49 -12.67
CA GLU A 133 -6.39 7.12 -14.01
C GLU A 133 -5.85 5.69 -14.05
N ALA A 134 -5.07 5.28 -13.05
CA ALA A 134 -4.61 3.89 -12.94
C ALA A 134 -5.77 2.88 -12.82
N LEU A 135 -6.89 3.26 -12.20
CA LEU A 135 -8.10 2.42 -12.12
C LEU A 135 -8.84 2.30 -13.46
N LYS A 136 -8.79 3.34 -14.30
CA LYS A 136 -9.40 3.35 -15.64
C LYS A 136 -8.61 2.54 -16.65
N MET A 137 -7.29 2.44 -16.49
CA MET A 137 -6.45 1.67 -17.39
C MET A 137 -6.93 0.20 -17.49
N PRO A 138 -6.94 -0.40 -18.70
CA PRO A 138 -7.16 -1.83 -18.84
C PRO A 138 -6.14 -2.58 -18.00
N LEU A 139 -6.51 -3.77 -17.51
CA LEU A 139 -5.51 -4.64 -16.87
C LEU A 139 -4.39 -4.85 -17.88
N ALA A 140 -3.19 -4.38 -17.56
CA ALA A 140 -2.01 -4.65 -18.37
C ALA A 140 -1.79 -6.16 -18.33
N LEU A 141 -2.32 -6.86 -19.34
CA LEU A 141 -1.90 -8.21 -19.67
C LEU A 141 -0.48 -8.02 -20.21
N GLY A 142 0.51 -8.16 -19.32
CA GLY A 142 1.91 -8.17 -19.72
C GLY A 142 2.13 -9.37 -20.62
N CYS A 143 2.53 -9.11 -21.86
CA CYS A 143 3.24 -10.05 -22.71
C CYS A 143 4.64 -10.32 -22.14
#